data_AF-A0A1X1AUG4-F1
#
_entry.id   AF-A0A1X1AUG4-F1
#
_cell.length_a   1.000
_cell.length_b   1.000
_cell.length_c   1.000
_cell.angle_alpha   90.00
_cell.angle_beta   90.00
_cell.angle_gamma   90.00
#
_symmetry.space_group_name_H-M   'P 1'
#
loop_
_entity.id
_entity.type
_entity.pdbx_description
1 polymer ?
#
loop_
_entity_poly.entity_id
_entity_poly.type
_entity_poly.pdbx_seq_one_letter_code
_entity_poly.pdbx_strand_id
1 'polypeptide(L)'
;MTLVGPDGEETTTTQTIWTVHFGVAGKFKFDYLTFWRAFYSAEAAQQELSAVTARWGIHPDSVTTWNSIAANAGDQKEKFSLGSGVSPTGLVIDMNASTENGVQVFQYFVDLDERRYTPENLASIRATGDDL
;
A
#
# COMPACT_ATOMS: atom_id res chain seq x y z
N MET A 1 8.81 -7.27 9.82
CA MET A 1 7.43 -7.31 10.32
C MET A 1 6.72 -8.44 9.62
N THR A 2 5.93 -9.20 10.35
CA THR A 2 5.06 -10.26 9.81
C THR A 2 3.62 -9.83 9.94
N LEU A 3 2.88 -9.86 8.84
CA LEU A 3 1.45 -9.57 8.77
C LEU A 3 0.71 -10.91 8.57
N VAL A 4 -0.32 -11.14 9.37
CA VAL A 4 -1.14 -12.37 9.29
C VAL A 4 -2.42 -12.03 8.53
N GLY A 5 -2.55 -12.56 7.32
CA GLY A 5 -3.75 -12.47 6.49
C GLY A 5 -4.65 -13.70 6.65
N PRO A 6 -5.85 -13.67 6.05
CA PRO A 6 -6.79 -14.79 6.07
C PRO A 6 -6.20 -16.11 5.58
N ASP A 7 -5.34 -16.06 4.57
CA ASP A 7 -4.85 -17.23 3.83
C ASP A 7 -3.36 -17.54 4.11
N GLY A 8 -2.71 -16.77 4.99
CA GLY A 8 -1.30 -17.01 5.34
C GLY A 8 -0.58 -15.79 5.92
N GLU A 9 0.74 -15.86 5.95
CA GLU A 9 1.60 -14.82 6.49
C GLU A 9 2.43 -14.13 5.40
N GLU A 10 2.59 -12.81 5.52
CA GLU A 10 3.42 -12.00 4.64
C GLU A 10 4.50 -11.30 5.46
N THR A 11 5.76 -11.41 5.05
CA THR A 11 6.88 -10.79 5.77
C THR A 11 7.46 -9.63 4.97
N THR A 12 7.47 -8.44 5.57
CA THR A 12 8.03 -7.23 4.96
C THR A 12 8.98 -6.50 5.90
N THR A 13 9.92 -5.76 5.32
CA THR A 13 10.85 -4.91 6.08
C THR A 13 10.28 -3.51 6.18
N THR A 14 10.17 -2.99 7.40
CA THR A 14 9.80 -1.60 7.67
C THR A 14 10.55 -1.10 8.89
N GLN A 15 10.81 0.21 8.94
CA GLN A 15 11.39 0.90 10.09
C GLN A 15 10.34 1.67 10.90
N THR A 16 9.11 1.76 10.38
CA THR A 16 8.01 2.52 10.98
C THR A 16 6.73 1.71 10.93
N ILE A 17 6.01 1.64 12.05
CA ILE A 17 4.70 1.01 12.13
C ILE A 17 3.85 1.88 13.05
N TRP A 18 2.66 2.23 12.58
CA TRP A 18 1.68 2.97 13.34
C TRP A 18 0.31 2.31 13.16
N THR A 19 -0.51 2.37 14.18
CA THR A 19 -1.88 1.88 14.14
C THR A 19 -2.82 3.07 14.17
N VAL A 20 -3.73 3.15 13.21
CA VAL A 20 -4.67 4.28 13.07
C VAL A 20 -6.05 3.85 13.56
N HIS A 21 -6.70 4.73 14.30
CA HIS A 21 -8.06 4.57 14.80
C HIS A 21 -8.92 5.77 14.41
N PHE A 22 -10.05 5.49 13.79
CA PHE A 22 -11.13 6.40 13.48
C PHE A 22 -12.34 6.01 14.35
N GLY A 23 -12.20 6.20 15.67
CA GLY A 23 -13.22 5.83 16.65
C GLY A 23 -13.66 6.99 17.54
N VAL A 24 -14.97 7.05 17.82
CA VAL A 24 -15.53 7.83 18.95
C VAL A 24 -15.11 7.14 20.25
N ALA A 25 -14.68 7.90 21.26
CA ALA A 25 -14.18 7.39 22.54
C ALA A 25 -15.07 6.24 23.10
N GLY A 26 -14.49 5.04 23.25
CA GLY A 26 -15.17 3.87 23.84
C GLY A 26 -15.31 2.64 22.93
N LYS A 27 -14.99 2.75 21.63
CA LYS A 27 -14.87 1.60 20.71
C LYS A 27 -13.57 1.70 19.91
N PHE A 28 -12.47 1.22 20.48
CA PHE A 28 -11.18 1.17 19.80
C PHE A 28 -11.16 0.01 18.80
N LYS A 29 -11.76 0.19 17.62
CA LYS A 29 -11.38 -0.63 16.46
C LYS A 29 -10.17 0.06 15.80
N PHE A 30 -9.16 -0.72 15.45
CA PHE A 30 -8.09 -0.26 14.57
C PHE A 30 -8.65 -0.37 13.16
N ASP A 31 -8.55 0.69 12.37
CA ASP A 31 -9.03 0.66 10.98
C ASP A 31 -7.88 0.30 10.04
N TYR A 32 -6.66 0.77 10.35
CA TYR A 32 -5.49 0.49 9.54
C TYR A 32 -4.23 0.29 10.37
N LEU A 33 -3.37 -0.63 9.93
CA LEU A 33 -1.95 -0.59 10.25
C LEU A 33 -1.23 0.14 9.11
N THR A 34 -0.44 1.17 9.41
CA THR A 34 0.31 1.93 8.41
C THR A 34 1.81 1.84 8.63
N PHE A 35 2.56 1.71 7.53
CA PHE A 35 4.01 1.67 7.54
C PHE A 35 4.59 2.38 6.31
N TRP A 36 5.82 2.87 6.43
CA TRP A 36 6.50 3.61 5.37
C TRP A 36 7.81 2.97 5.00
N ARG A 37 8.16 3.09 3.72
CA ARG A 37 9.47 2.73 3.20
C ARG A 37 10.01 3.87 2.35
N ALA A 38 11.20 4.34 2.70
CA ALA A 38 11.91 5.37 1.94
C ALA A 38 12.97 4.72 1.05
N PHE A 39 13.09 5.23 -0.17
CA PHE A 39 14.00 4.77 -1.19
C PHE A 39 14.82 5.96 -1.69
N TYR A 40 16.12 5.93 -1.41
CA TYR A 40 17.06 7.00 -1.71
C TYR A 40 17.71 6.87 -3.10
N SER A 41 17.31 5.85 -3.88
CA SER A 41 17.69 5.70 -5.28
C SER A 41 16.49 5.27 -6.11
N ALA A 42 16.44 5.75 -7.35
CA ALA A 42 15.40 5.38 -8.31
C ALA A 42 15.36 3.87 -8.55
N GLU A 43 16.52 3.21 -8.62
CA GLU A 43 16.63 1.76 -8.80
C GLU A 43 15.97 0.98 -7.65
N ALA A 44 16.22 1.36 -6.40
CA ALA A 44 15.63 0.68 -5.25
C ALA A 44 14.11 0.90 -5.18
N ALA A 45 13.65 2.11 -5.52
CA ALA A 45 12.22 2.40 -5.62
C ALA A 45 11.54 1.56 -6.71
N GLN A 46 12.18 1.44 -7.88
CA GLN A 46 11.67 0.64 -8.99
C GLN A 46 11.66 -0.86 -8.67
N GLN A 47 12.68 -1.37 -7.99
CA GLN A 47 12.69 -2.76 -7.51
C GLN A 47 11.52 -3.04 -6.57
N GLU A 48 11.23 -2.14 -5.64
CA GLU A 48 10.05 -2.29 -4.78
C GLU A 48 8.75 -2.25 -5.58
N LEU A 49 8.59 -1.27 -6.49
CA LEU A 49 7.39 -1.14 -7.33
C LEU A 49 7.18 -2.36 -8.24
N SER A 50 8.25 -3.00 -8.71
CA SER A 50 8.13 -4.24 -9.48
C SER A 50 7.60 -5.41 -8.64
N ALA A 51 7.80 -5.36 -7.32
CA ALA A 51 7.34 -6.39 -6.39
C ALA A 51 5.92 -6.12 -5.86
N VAL A 52 5.44 -4.86 -5.83
CA VAL A 52 4.15 -4.55 -5.17
C VAL A 52 2.94 -5.17 -5.87
N THR A 53 2.98 -5.35 -7.19
CA THR A 53 1.89 -6.06 -7.90
C THR A 53 1.81 -7.52 -7.46
N ALA A 54 2.94 -8.22 -7.40
CA ALA A 54 2.95 -9.63 -6.99
C ALA A 54 2.70 -9.81 -5.48
N ARG A 55 3.25 -8.90 -4.67
CA ARG A 55 3.18 -8.97 -3.20
C ARG A 55 1.83 -8.51 -2.65
N TRP A 56 1.30 -7.42 -3.19
CA TRP A 56 0.14 -6.72 -2.64
C TRP A 56 -1.05 -6.64 -3.60
N GLY A 57 -0.91 -7.12 -4.84
CA GLY A 57 -1.99 -7.05 -5.82
C GLY A 57 -2.26 -5.65 -6.38
N ILE A 58 -1.34 -4.70 -6.19
CA ILE A 58 -1.48 -3.33 -6.71
C ILE A 58 -1.50 -3.36 -8.25
N HIS A 59 -2.45 -2.62 -8.82
CA HIS A 59 -2.68 -2.63 -10.26
C HIS A 59 -1.44 -2.13 -11.05
N PRO A 60 -1.01 -2.84 -12.11
CA PRO A 60 0.18 -2.45 -12.90
C PRO A 60 0.10 -1.06 -13.53
N ASP A 61 -1.11 -0.62 -13.90
CA ASP A 61 -1.31 0.71 -14.51
C ASP A 61 -1.05 1.84 -13.51
N SER A 62 -1.41 1.65 -12.24
CA SER A 62 -1.10 2.59 -11.16
C SER A 62 0.41 2.71 -10.94
N VAL A 63 1.12 1.56 -10.97
CA VAL A 63 2.58 1.52 -10.88
C VAL A 63 3.24 2.22 -12.08
N THR A 64 2.73 1.98 -13.28
CA THR A 64 3.22 2.61 -14.52
C THR A 64 3.01 4.13 -14.49
N THR A 65 1.84 4.57 -14.03
CA THR A 65 1.51 5.98 -13.87
C THR A 65 2.44 6.66 -12.87
N TRP A 66 2.64 6.04 -11.70
CA TRP A 66 3.57 6.57 -10.70
C TRP A 66 5.00 6.66 -11.22
N ASN A 67 5.50 5.64 -11.94
CA ASN A 67 6.84 5.67 -12.52
C ASN A 67 7.02 6.88 -13.47
N SER A 68 5.99 7.21 -14.26
CA SER A 68 6.00 8.39 -15.12
C SER A 68 6.01 9.69 -14.32
N ILE A 69 5.20 9.80 -13.26
CA ILE A 69 5.18 10.97 -12.37
C ILE A 69 6.56 11.16 -11.71
N ALA A 70 7.08 10.12 -11.07
CA ALA A 70 8.33 10.17 -10.33
C ALA A 70 9.54 10.53 -11.21
N ALA A 71 9.59 10.03 -12.45
CA ALA A 71 10.66 10.35 -13.39
C ALA A 71 10.67 11.83 -13.81
N ASN A 72 9.51 12.48 -13.81
CA ASN A 72 9.35 13.88 -14.24
C ASN A 72 9.34 14.88 -13.07
N ALA A 73 9.25 14.43 -11.83
CA ALA A 73 9.13 15.29 -10.65
C ALA A 73 10.39 16.13 -10.37
N GLY A 74 11.58 15.62 -10.71
CA GLY A 74 12.85 16.25 -10.32
C GLY A 74 12.93 16.41 -8.79
N ASP A 75 13.12 17.65 -8.32
CA ASP A 75 13.15 17.98 -6.88
C ASP A 75 11.76 18.30 -6.31
N GLN A 76 10.71 18.31 -7.14
CA GLN A 76 9.36 18.66 -6.70
C GLN A 76 8.74 17.56 -5.83
N LYS A 77 7.80 17.99 -5.00
CA LYS A 77 7.01 17.09 -4.16
C LYS A 77 5.75 16.65 -4.88
N GLU A 78 5.77 15.43 -5.43
CA GLU A 78 4.59 14.79 -6.00
C GLU A 78 4.01 13.75 -5.05
N LYS A 79 2.70 13.51 -5.17
CA LYS A 79 1.97 12.47 -4.45
C LYS A 79 0.98 11.79 -5.37
N PHE A 80 0.85 10.49 -5.23
CA PHE A 80 -0.09 9.70 -6.02
C PHE A 80 -0.61 8.52 -5.19
N SER A 81 -1.92 8.25 -5.30
CA SER A 81 -2.48 7.01 -4.79
C SER A 81 -2.25 5.91 -5.81
N LEU A 82 -1.54 4.85 -5.44
CA LEU A 82 -1.44 3.65 -6.27
C LEU A 82 -2.69 2.78 -6.18
N GLY A 83 -3.63 3.14 -5.31
CA GLY A 83 -4.87 2.43 -5.08
C GLY A 83 -4.71 1.26 -4.11
N SER A 84 -5.72 0.42 -4.13
CA SER A 84 -5.88 -0.75 -3.29
C SER A 84 -5.44 -2.02 -4.01
N GLY A 85 -5.12 -3.06 -3.26
CA GLY A 85 -4.80 -4.38 -3.78
C GLY A 85 -5.09 -5.46 -2.76
N VAL A 86 -5.17 -6.71 -3.23
CA VAL A 86 -5.30 -7.89 -2.37
C VAL A 86 -4.05 -8.75 -2.51
N SER A 87 -3.34 -8.97 -1.42
CA SER A 87 -2.17 -9.86 -1.39
C SER A 87 -2.57 -11.32 -1.66
N PRO A 88 -1.59 -12.19 -2.00
CA PRO A 88 -1.82 -13.63 -2.06
C PRO A 88 -2.30 -14.24 -0.74
N THR A 89 -2.01 -13.60 0.39
CA THR A 89 -2.46 -14.00 1.73
C THR A 89 -3.84 -13.45 2.10
N GLY A 90 -4.48 -12.71 1.20
CA GLY A 90 -5.82 -12.15 1.37
C GLY A 90 -5.85 -10.78 2.07
N LEU A 91 -4.70 -10.19 2.40
CA LEU A 91 -4.62 -8.85 3.01
C LEU A 91 -5.04 -7.77 2.01
N VAL A 92 -5.89 -6.85 2.46
CA VAL A 92 -6.23 -5.65 1.69
C VAL A 92 -5.22 -4.55 2.02
N ILE A 93 -4.56 -4.02 1.00
CA ILE A 93 -3.53 -3.00 1.12
C ILE A 93 -3.88 -1.78 0.28
N ASP A 94 -3.88 -0.60 0.87
CA ASP A 94 -3.77 0.65 0.12
C ASP A 94 -2.34 1.13 0.08
N MET A 95 -1.93 1.70 -1.06
CA MET A 95 -0.59 2.23 -1.22
C MET A 95 -0.62 3.66 -1.76
N ASN A 96 0.06 4.56 -1.07
CA ASN A 96 0.37 5.90 -1.56
C ASN A 96 1.87 6.01 -1.83
N ALA A 97 2.23 6.73 -2.88
CA ALA A 97 3.61 7.12 -3.13
C ALA A 97 3.77 8.63 -3.12
N SER A 98 4.97 9.04 -2.75
CA SER A 98 5.39 10.43 -2.83
C SER A 98 6.86 10.52 -3.17
N THR A 99 7.26 11.67 -3.70
CA THR A 99 8.66 12.02 -3.95
C THR A 99 8.97 13.34 -3.28
N GLU A 100 10.18 13.52 -2.77
CA GLU A 100 10.70 14.78 -2.24
C GLU A 100 12.23 14.76 -2.33
N ASN A 101 12.83 15.74 -3.05
CA ASN A 101 14.28 15.83 -3.27
C ASN A 101 14.90 14.52 -3.81
N GLY A 102 14.26 13.89 -4.80
CA GLY A 102 14.70 12.63 -5.39
C GLY A 102 14.53 11.38 -4.51
N VAL A 103 14.02 11.52 -3.28
CA VAL A 103 13.68 10.40 -2.39
C VAL A 103 12.23 10.01 -2.64
N GLN A 104 11.98 8.74 -2.93
CA GLN A 104 10.62 8.21 -3.00
C GLN A 104 10.22 7.58 -1.67
N VAL A 105 9.02 7.88 -1.19
CA VAL A 105 8.44 7.31 0.02
C VAL A 105 7.14 6.61 -0.33
N PHE A 106 7.08 5.32 -0.01
CA PHE A 106 5.88 4.49 -0.16
C PHE A 106 5.25 4.27 1.20
N GLN A 107 3.99 4.65 1.30
CA GLN A 107 3.15 4.46 2.47
C GLN A 107 2.15 3.36 2.17
N TYR A 108 2.11 2.36 3.04
CA TYR A 108 1.22 1.23 2.95
C TYR A 108 0.20 1.32 4.09
N PHE A 109 -1.04 0.94 3.81
CA PHE A 109 -2.11 0.79 4.78
C PHE A 109 -2.65 -0.62 4.67
N VAL A 110 -2.57 -1.38 5.75
CA VAL A 110 -3.21 -2.68 5.87
C VAL A 110 -4.58 -2.45 6.47
N ASP A 111 -5.63 -2.73 5.70
CA ASP A 111 -7.01 -2.58 6.16
C ASP A 111 -7.34 -3.67 7.19
N LEU A 112 -7.91 -3.25 8.32
CA LEU A 112 -8.28 -4.11 9.45
C LEU A 112 -9.80 -4.22 9.62
N ASP A 113 -10.59 -3.57 8.75
CA ASP A 113 -12.03 -3.65 8.75
C ASP A 113 -12.49 -4.98 8.14
N GLU A 114 -13.12 -5.80 8.98
CA GLU A 114 -13.71 -7.10 8.61
C GLU A 114 -14.64 -7.01 7.38
N ARG A 115 -15.27 -5.87 7.13
CA ARG A 115 -16.16 -5.65 5.98
C ARG A 115 -15.41 -5.73 4.65
N ARG A 116 -14.12 -5.39 4.60
CA ARG A 116 -13.29 -5.46 3.38
C ARG A 116 -12.95 -6.90 2.97
N TYR A 117 -13.04 -7.83 3.91
CA TYR A 117 -12.65 -9.23 3.73
C TYR A 117 -13.81 -10.15 3.31
N THR A 118 -14.94 -9.59 2.85
CA THR A 118 -15.99 -10.40 2.21
C THR A 118 -15.51 -10.89 0.83
N PRO A 119 -15.94 -12.08 0.38
CA PRO A 119 -15.55 -12.59 -0.95
C PRO A 119 -15.87 -11.65 -2.10
N GLU A 120 -17.00 -10.94 -2.01
CA GLU A 120 -17.43 -9.93 -2.99
C GLU A 120 -16.47 -8.73 -3.03
N ASN A 121 -16.12 -8.18 -1.87
CA ASN A 121 -15.22 -7.03 -1.79
C ASN A 121 -13.80 -7.39 -2.23
N LEU A 122 -13.29 -8.54 -1.81
CA LEU A 122 -11.98 -9.04 -2.26
C LEU A 122 -11.95 -9.26 -3.77
N ALA A 123 -13.04 -9.73 -4.38
CA ALA A 123 -13.13 -9.89 -5.83
C ALA A 123 -13.17 -8.53 -6.55
N SER A 124 -13.91 -7.57 -6.01
CA SER A 124 -13.99 -6.20 -6.53
C SER A 124 -12.62 -5.53 -6.52
N ILE A 125 -11.94 -5.51 -5.36
CA ILE A 125 -10.63 -4.88 -5.19
C ILE A 125 -9.59 -5.52 -6.12
N ARG A 126 -9.61 -6.85 -6.30
CA ARG A 126 -8.71 -7.53 -7.25
C ARG A 126 -8.94 -7.10 -8.70
N ALA A 127 -10.18 -6.78 -9.06
CA ALA A 127 -10.55 -6.45 -10.44
C ALA A 127 -10.26 -4.98 -10.78
N THR A 128 -10.44 -4.06 -9.82
CA THR A 128 -10.38 -2.61 -10.06
C THR A 128 -9.19 -1.91 -9.41
N GLY A 129 -8.61 -2.49 -8.36
CA GLY A 129 -7.65 -1.80 -7.49
C GLY A 129 -8.26 -0.60 -6.76
N ASP A 130 -9.59 -0.49 -6.73
CA ASP A 130 -10.35 0.60 -6.13
C ASP A 130 -11.38 0.03 -5.15
N ASP A 131 -11.66 0.81 -4.10
CA ASP A 131 -12.53 0.42 -3.00
C ASP A 131 -14.03 0.66 -3.29
N LEU A 132 -14.85 -0.34 -2.90
CA LEU A 132 -16.28 -0.22 -2.62
C LEU A 132 -16.55 0.63 -1.38
#